data_AF-A0A3C0RBP7-F1
#
_entry.id   AF-A0A3C0RBP7-F1
#
_cell.length_a   1.000
_cell.length_b   1.000
_cell.length_c   1.000
_cell.angle_alpha   90.00
_cell.angle_beta   90.00
_cell.angle_gamma   90.00
#
_symmetry.space_group_name_H-M   'P 1'
#
loop_
_entity.id
_entity.type
_entity.pdbx_description
1 polymer ?
#
loop_
_entity_poly.entity_id
_entity_poly.type
_entity_poly.pdbx_seq_one_letter_code
_entity_poly.pdbx_strand_id
1 'polypeptide(L)'
;MSVLFTDTARLFQAALLVRNLGTQISTYAPGAAKEEMPFDIQLGITKKLAQAPLQFSLTVHQLQRFNIYYNDPGFNEAEGNTAKPSFGRKLMSHLILSAQFFPSDKLEINTGYNFL
;
A
#
# COMPACT_ATOMS: atom_id res chain seq x y z
N MET A 1 2.66 -12.16 6.44
CA MET A 1 2.96 -13.30 5.55
C MET A 1 3.11 -12.76 4.13
N SER A 2 4.04 -13.27 3.33
CA SER A 2 4.20 -12.82 1.94
C SER A 2 4.60 -13.97 1.01
N VAL A 3 4.32 -13.78 -0.28
CA VAL A 3 4.81 -14.60 -1.38
C VAL A 3 5.56 -13.67 -2.34
N LEU A 4 6.76 -14.08 -2.76
CA LEU A 4 7.61 -13.35 -3.69
C LEU A 4 7.92 -14.22 -4.90
N PHE A 5 7.70 -13.67 -6.08
CA PHE A 5 8.14 -14.21 -7.35
C PHE A 5 9.28 -13.34 -7.90
N THR A 6 10.36 -13.98 -8.34
CA THR A 6 11.54 -13.28 -8.89
C THR A 6 11.98 -13.96 -10.17
N ASP A 7 12.00 -13.18 -11.25
CA ASP A 7 12.53 -13.56 -12.55
C ASP A 7 13.80 -12.75 -12.82
N THR A 8 14.95 -13.39 -12.58
CA THR A 8 16.27 -12.78 -12.77
C THR A 8 16.59 -12.57 -14.25
N ALA A 9 16.07 -13.42 -15.15
CA ALA A 9 16.32 -13.28 -16.60
C ALA A 9 15.63 -12.04 -17.16
N ARG A 10 14.45 -11.71 -16.65
CA ARG A 10 13.69 -10.51 -17.04
C ARG A 10 13.84 -9.36 -16.07
N LEU A 11 14.64 -9.49 -15.01
CA LEU A 11 14.80 -8.46 -13.96
C LEU A 11 13.46 -7.97 -13.40
N PHE A 12 12.52 -8.90 -13.20
CA PHE A 12 11.15 -8.64 -12.78
C PHE A 12 10.84 -9.33 -11.46
N GLN A 13 10.07 -8.66 -10.62
CA GLN A 13 9.62 -9.20 -9.34
C GLN A 13 8.15 -8.86 -9.13
N ALA A 14 7.44 -9.77 -8.48
CA ALA A 14 6.07 -9.56 -8.03
C ALA A 14 5.91 -10.13 -6.63
N ALA A 15 5.23 -9.42 -5.75
CA ALA A 15 5.05 -9.80 -4.35
C ALA A 15 3.62 -9.58 -3.90
N LEU A 16 3.07 -10.55 -3.18
CA LEU A 16 1.82 -10.42 -2.45
C LEU A 16 2.13 -10.46 -0.95
N LEU A 17 1.70 -9.44 -0.21
CA LEU A 17 1.96 -9.29 1.21
C LEU A 17 0.64 -9.15 1.97
N VAL A 18 0.52 -9.91 3.06
CA VAL A 18 -0.58 -9.83 4.02
C VAL A 18 0.00 -9.44 5.37
N ARG A 19 -0.37 -8.24 5.85
CA ARG A 19 0.12 -7.63 7.09
C ARG A 19 -0.97 -7.70 8.17
N ASN A 20 -0.53 -7.80 9.42
CA ASN A 20 -1.40 -7.72 10.61
C ASN A 20 -2.57 -8.72 10.60
N LEU A 21 -2.34 -9.91 10.03
CA LEU A 21 -3.28 -11.02 10.09
C LEU A 21 -3.23 -11.63 11.49
N GLY A 22 -4.23 -11.32 12.31
CA GLY A 22 -4.32 -11.75 13.70
C GLY A 22 -5.41 -11.01 14.48
N THR A 23 -5.56 -11.37 15.76
CA THR A 23 -6.52 -10.75 16.67
C THR A 23 -5.92 -10.63 18.07
N GLN A 24 -6.47 -9.73 18.88
CA GLN A 24 -6.10 -9.59 20.27
C GLN A 24 -6.54 -10.83 21.07
N ILE A 25 -5.57 -11.46 21.76
CA ILE A 25 -5.80 -12.68 22.56
C ILE A 25 -6.51 -12.34 23.88
N SER A 26 -6.08 -11.26 24.57
CA SER A 26 -6.66 -10.78 25.83
C SER A 26 -6.76 -9.26 25.88
N THR A 27 -7.79 -8.74 26.53
CA THR A 27 -8.00 -7.31 26.76
C THR A 27 -7.53 -6.92 28.16
N TYR A 28 -7.03 -5.69 28.32
CA TYR A 28 -6.57 -5.19 29.62
C TYR A 28 -7.72 -5.05 30.64
N ALA A 29 -8.87 -4.56 30.19
CA ALA A 29 -10.07 -4.45 31.02
C ALA A 29 -11.04 -5.64 30.75
N PRO A 30 -11.64 -6.22 31.82
CA PRO A 30 -12.75 -7.16 31.68
C PRO A 30 -13.90 -6.51 30.91
N GLY A 31 -14.32 -7.12 29.79
CA GLY A 31 -15.40 -6.59 28.95
C GLY A 31 -15.01 -5.45 28.00
N ALA A 32 -13.72 -5.07 27.92
CA ALA A 32 -13.27 -4.13 26.90
C ALA A 32 -13.43 -4.70 25.50
N ALA A 33 -13.77 -3.84 24.53
CA ALA A 33 -13.81 -4.21 23.13
C ALA A 33 -12.40 -4.59 22.65
N LYS A 34 -12.30 -5.66 21.86
CA LYS A 34 -11.04 -6.02 21.21
C LYS A 34 -10.67 -4.95 20.19
N GLU A 35 -9.42 -4.53 20.18
CA GLU A 35 -8.93 -3.59 19.18
C GLU A 35 -8.82 -4.28 17.81
N GLU A 36 -9.35 -3.62 16.77
CA GLU A 36 -9.15 -4.08 15.40
C GLU A 36 -7.71 -3.83 14.97
N MET A 37 -7.01 -4.91 14.61
CA MET A 37 -5.68 -4.81 14.02
C MET A 37 -5.77 -4.12 12.65
N PRO A 38 -4.82 -3.26 12.28
CA PRO A 38 -4.80 -2.59 10.98
C PRO A 38 -4.41 -3.59 9.87
N PHE A 39 -5.31 -4.53 9.57
CA PHE A 39 -5.15 -5.57 8.57
C PHE A 39 -5.00 -4.96 7.17
N ASP A 40 -4.01 -5.44 6.42
CA ASP A 40 -3.65 -4.88 5.12
C ASP A 40 -3.12 -5.94 4.15
N ILE A 41 -3.66 -5.95 2.93
CA ILE A 41 -3.22 -6.77 1.82
C ILE A 41 -2.62 -5.84 0.76
N GLN A 42 -1.37 -6.11 0.40
CA GLN A 42 -0.61 -5.34 -0.58
C GLN A 42 -0.13 -6.22 -1.72
N LEU A 43 -0.15 -5.67 -2.94
CA LEU A 43 0.44 -6.28 -4.13
C LEU A 43 1.50 -5.33 -4.68
N GLY A 44 2.72 -5.82 -4.84
CA GLY A 44 3.84 -5.07 -5.39
C GLY A 44 4.35 -5.69 -6.67
N ILE A 45 4.72 -4.87 -7.64
CA ILE A 45 5.53 -5.26 -8.79
C ILE A 45 6.74 -4.36 -8.89
N THR A 46 7.86 -4.94 -9.31
CA THR A 46 9.13 -4.24 -9.46
C THR A 46 9.81 -4.69 -10.75
N LYS A 47 10.37 -3.73 -11.47
CA LYS A 47 11.11 -3.97 -12.72
C LYS A 47 12.39 -3.15 -12.72
N LYS A 48 13.52 -3.83 -12.82
CA LYS A 48 14.81 -3.20 -13.09
C LYS A 48 15.06 -3.14 -14.59
N LEU A 49 15.59 -2.01 -15.06
CA LEU A 49 15.98 -1.86 -16.46
C LEU A 49 17.32 -2.56 -16.69
N ALA A 50 17.44 -3.34 -17.77
CA ALA A 50 18.66 -4.08 -18.07
C ALA A 50 19.80 -3.17 -18.53
N GLN A 51 19.46 -2.06 -19.20
CA GLN A 51 20.42 -1.14 -19.82
C GLN A 51 20.57 0.18 -19.05
N ALA A 52 19.90 0.33 -17.91
CA ALA A 52 19.97 1.53 -17.09
C ALA A 52 20.01 1.17 -15.61
N PRO A 53 20.74 1.92 -14.78
CA PRO A 53 20.81 1.70 -13.34
C PRO A 53 19.55 2.21 -12.62
N LEU A 54 18.37 1.86 -13.15
CA LEU A 54 17.07 2.30 -12.67
C LEU A 54 16.17 1.09 -12.41
N GLN A 55 15.43 1.15 -11.31
CA GLN A 55 14.39 0.19 -10.96
C GLN A 55 13.12 0.93 -10.58
N PHE A 56 12.00 0.51 -11.14
CA PHE A 56 10.69 1.07 -10.82
C PHE A 56 9.88 0.05 -10.05
N SER A 57 9.14 0.51 -9.05
CA SER A 57 8.17 -0.31 -8.35
C SER A 57 6.82 0.39 -8.27
N LEU A 58 5.78 -0.42 -8.33
CA LEU A 58 4.40 -0.02 -8.09
C LEU A 58 3.84 -0.95 -7.02
N THR A 59 3.32 -0.37 -5.95
CA THR A 59 2.63 -1.10 -4.88
C THR A 59 1.20 -0.62 -4.79
N VAL A 60 0.27 -1.56 -4.74
CA VAL A 60 -1.13 -1.31 -4.42
C VAL A 60 -1.35 -1.79 -2.99
N HIS A 61 -1.80 -0.91 -2.09
CA HIS A 61 -2.05 -1.24 -0.68
C HIS A 61 -3.55 -1.21 -0.35
N GLN A 62 -3.93 -1.77 0.79
CA GLN A 62 -5.31 -1.81 1.29
C GLN A 62 -6.29 -2.52 0.33
N LEU A 63 -5.83 -3.58 -0.38
CA LEU A 63 -6.63 -4.31 -1.39
C LEU A 63 -7.94 -4.89 -0.83
N GLN A 64 -8.03 -5.11 0.48
CA GLN A 64 -9.21 -5.59 1.18
C GLN A 64 -10.35 -4.56 1.30
N ARG A 65 -10.09 -3.25 1.09
CA ARG A 65 -11.08 -2.17 1.22
C ARG A 65 -10.90 -1.16 0.09
N PHE A 66 -11.84 -1.10 -0.86
CA PHE A 66 -11.76 -0.19 -2.02
C PHE A 66 -12.01 1.29 -1.71
N ASN A 67 -12.62 1.61 -0.57
CA ASN A 67 -12.81 2.98 -0.12
C ASN A 67 -12.07 3.19 1.19
N ILE A 68 -10.97 3.93 1.14
CA ILE A 68 -10.15 4.27 2.31
C ILE A 68 -10.40 5.70 2.81
N TYR A 69 -11.23 6.47 2.11
CA TYR A 69 -11.63 7.80 2.55
C TYR A 69 -12.54 7.70 3.77
N TYR A 70 -12.19 8.44 4.82
CA TYR A 70 -13.02 8.59 6.00
C TYR A 70 -14.33 9.27 5.62
N ASN A 71 -15.44 8.59 5.84
CA ASN A 71 -16.76 9.09 5.49
C ASN A 71 -17.56 9.22 6.79
N ASP A 72 -17.47 10.38 7.43
CA ASP A 72 -18.29 10.71 8.60
C ASP A 72 -19.61 11.32 8.12
N PRO A 73 -20.74 10.60 8.25
CA PRO A 73 -22.03 11.10 7.79
C PRO A 73 -22.46 12.38 8.53
N GLY A 74 -22.13 12.49 9.83
CA GLY A 74 -22.51 13.63 10.67
C GLY A 74 -21.71 14.90 10.35
N PHE A 75 -20.43 14.75 10.01
CA PHE A 75 -19.58 15.87 9.59
C PHE A 75 -19.90 16.34 8.16
N ASN A 76 -20.19 15.42 7.24
CA ASN A 76 -20.48 15.74 5.84
C ASN A 76 -21.84 16.42 5.64
N GLU A 77 -22.84 16.10 6.47
CA GLU A 77 -24.14 16.81 6.49
C GLU A 77 -24.01 18.23 7.06
N ALA A 78 -23.14 18.45 8.06
CA ALA A 78 -22.92 19.75 8.67
C ALA A 78 -22.13 20.73 7.76
N GLU A 79 -21.16 20.22 7.00
CA GLU A 79 -20.27 21.03 6.14
C GLU A 79 -20.74 21.11 4.67
N GLY A 80 -21.89 20.53 4.32
CA GLY A 80 -22.44 20.54 2.95
C GLY A 80 -21.56 19.85 1.90
N ASN A 81 -20.56 19.08 2.33
CA ASN A 81 -19.52 18.56 1.46
C ASN A 81 -19.81 17.10 1.08
N THR A 82 -20.82 16.91 0.25
CA THR A 82 -21.21 15.58 -0.28
C THR A 82 -20.35 15.15 -1.48
N ALA A 83 -19.10 15.59 -1.54
CA ALA A 83 -18.21 15.29 -2.65
C ALA A 83 -17.69 13.84 -2.54
N LYS A 84 -18.46 12.88 -3.06
CA LYS A 84 -18.03 11.48 -3.16
C LYS A 84 -16.77 11.40 -4.04
N PRO A 85 -15.65 10.83 -3.56
CA PRO A 85 -14.45 10.72 -4.38
C PRO A 85 -14.74 9.84 -5.61
N SER A 86 -14.34 10.34 -6.78
CA SER A 86 -14.44 9.62 -8.05
C SER A 86 -13.68 8.29 -7.99
N PHE A 87 -14.12 7.30 -8.77
CA PHE A 87 -13.49 5.98 -8.88
C PHE A 87 -11.97 6.07 -9.11
N GLY A 88 -11.52 6.97 -9.99
CA GLY A 88 -10.10 7.16 -10.27
C GLY A 88 -9.32 7.66 -9.06
N ARG A 89 -9.91 8.56 -8.26
CA ARG A 89 -9.26 9.09 -7.06
C ARG A 89 -9.13 8.03 -5.97
N LYS A 90 -10.16 7.18 -5.81
CA LYS A 90 -10.09 5.99 -4.94
C LYS A 90 -9.01 5.02 -5.40
N LEU A 91 -8.96 4.70 -6.70
CA LEU A 91 -7.92 3.80 -7.21
C LEU A 91 -6.52 4.38 -6.95
N MET A 92 -6.32 5.67 -7.23
CA MET A 92 -5.05 6.32 -6.98
C MET A 92 -4.67 6.32 -5.51
N SER A 93 -5.62 6.49 -4.58
CA SER A 93 -5.33 6.47 -3.14
C SER A 93 -4.77 5.14 -2.61
N HIS A 94 -4.76 4.11 -3.44
CA HIS A 94 -4.16 2.82 -3.14
C HIS A 94 -2.76 2.64 -3.75
N LEU A 95 -2.28 3.56 -4.57
CA LEU A 95 -1.04 3.40 -5.33
C LEU A 95 0.13 4.06 -4.62
N ILE A 96 1.25 3.35 -4.61
CA ILE A 96 2.56 3.87 -4.21
C ILE A 96 3.49 3.60 -5.37
N LEU A 97 4.04 4.67 -5.94
CA LEU A 97 5.07 4.59 -6.97
C LEU A 97 6.42 4.83 -6.34
N SER A 98 7.43 4.05 -6.74
CA SER A 98 8.81 4.30 -6.36
C SER A 98 9.76 4.09 -7.51
N ALA A 99 10.86 4.83 -7.49
CA ALA A 99 11.98 4.68 -8.38
C ALA A 99 13.27 4.61 -7.56
N GLN A 100 14.15 3.70 -7.95
CA GLN A 100 15.44 3.45 -7.32
C GLN A 100 16.52 3.65 -8.38
N PHE A 101 17.53 4.43 -8.04
CA PHE A 101 18.66 4.75 -8.90
C PHE A 101 19.95 4.24 -8.27
N PHE A 102 20.74 3.53 -9.07
CA PHE A 102 21.96 2.83 -8.63
C PHE A 102 23.20 3.42 -9.33
N PRO A 103 23.67 4.63 -8.95
CA PRO A 103 24.84 5.25 -9.58
C PRO A 103 26.13 4.45 -9.41
N SER A 104 26.22 3.60 -8.40
CA SER A 104 27.31 2.64 -8.21
C SER A 104 26.83 1.41 -7.44
N ASP A 105 27.64 0.36 -7.35
CA ASP A 105 27.31 -0.84 -6.55
C ASP A 105 27.22 -0.58 -5.04
N LYS A 106 27.68 0.60 -4.58
CA LYS A 106 27.74 0.98 -3.16
C LYS A 106 26.77 2.10 -2.79
N LEU A 107 26.09 2.69 -3.77
CA LEU A 107 25.21 3.84 -3.55
C LEU A 107 23.88 3.62 -4.26
N GLU A 108 22.79 3.75 -3.49
CA GLU A 108 21.42 3.64 -3.95
C GLU A 108 20.65 4.88 -3.53
N ILE A 109 19.89 5.45 -4.45
CA ILE A 109 19.03 6.61 -4.22
C ILE A 109 17.60 6.20 -4.51
N ASN A 110 16.74 6.32 -3.49
CA ASN A 110 15.34 5.91 -3.56
C ASN A 110 14.42 7.12 -3.47
N THR A 111 13.47 7.18 -4.39
CA THR A 111 12.38 8.16 -4.35
C THR A 111 11.04 7.45 -4.49
N GLY A 112 10.01 7.98 -3.84
CA GLY A 112 8.68 7.40 -3.92
C GLY A 112 7.60 8.42 -3.61
N TYR A 113 6.42 8.17 -4.16
CA TYR A 113 5.22 8.97 -3.96
C TYR A 113 4.06 8.07 -3.57
N ASN A 114 3.44 8.41 -2.45
CA ASN A 114 2.20 7.79 -1.98
C ASN A 114 1.04 8.72 -2.37
N PHE A 115 0.13 8.21 -3.19
CA PHE A 115 -1.08 8.92 -3.57
C PHE A 115 -2.12 8.75 -2.45
N LEU A 116 -2.56 9.86 -1.85
CA LEU A 116 -3.58 9.88 -0.77
C LEU A 116 -4.87 10.57 -1.24
#